data_AF-A0A932M8G3-F1
#
_entry.id   AF-A0A932M8G3-F1
#
_cell.length_a   1.000
_cell.length_b   1.000
_cell.length_c   1.000
_cell.angle_alpha   90.00
_cell.angle_beta   90.00
_cell.angle_gamma   90.00
#
_symmetry.space_group_name_H-M   'P 1'
#
loop_
_entity.id
_entity.type
_entity.pdbx_description
1 polymer ?
#
loop_
_entity_poly.entity_id
_entity_poly.type
_entity_poly.pdbx_seq_one_letter_code
_entity_poly.pdbx_strand_id
1 'polypeptide(L)'
;MKKRDFTSITDLSDQEIEGLFCLADSMLAKDRTSPEANICSGKIMATLFYEPSTRTRLSFESAMQRLGGSVISCPDMKSSSTAKGETIADTARVVSNYADVLVVRHYWDGAVQAIAEYADVPVVNAGDGSHEHPTQTLCDLYTLRKEKGGLKGLTVVICGDLKHGRTIHSLVYALARFGANVVTLAANGMELPQYVIEELERDFHYNLAPIPSGDLHAVVTGTDAIYLSPSQPHQLALFTQVDAEAQNRLTKMVSGIRFDAFYMTRKQKERIKGGSGEDNGSYPRIGEKFLKERR
;
A
#
# COMPACT_ATOMS: atom_id res chain seq x y z
N MET A 1 16.40 -13.66 -16.84
CA MET A 1 15.60 -12.41 -16.93
C MET A 1 16.34 -11.33 -16.16
N LYS A 2 16.34 -10.08 -16.65
CA LYS A 2 16.90 -8.94 -15.93
C LYS A 2 16.12 -8.79 -14.60
N LYS A 3 16.84 -8.59 -13.49
CA LYS A 3 16.23 -8.30 -12.18
C LYS A 3 15.29 -7.10 -12.33
N ARG A 4 14.05 -7.22 -11.85
CA ARG A 4 13.06 -6.14 -11.82
C ARG A 4 12.44 -6.08 -10.44
N ASP A 5 12.65 -4.96 -9.77
CA ASP A 5 12.11 -4.68 -8.46
C ASP A 5 10.72 -4.04 -8.58
N PHE A 6 9.91 -4.16 -7.53
CA PHE A 6 8.61 -3.51 -7.40
C PHE A 6 8.56 -2.80 -6.04
N THR A 7 9.03 -1.56 -6.01
CA THR A 7 9.19 -0.73 -4.81
C THR A 7 8.14 0.38 -4.72
N SER A 8 7.64 0.88 -5.86
CA SER A 8 6.57 1.88 -5.97
C SER A 8 5.53 1.47 -7.01
N ILE A 9 4.31 1.98 -6.90
CA ILE A 9 3.26 1.79 -7.91
C ILE A 9 3.64 2.40 -9.27
N THR A 10 4.58 3.35 -9.27
CA THR A 10 5.11 4.00 -10.46
C THR A 10 6.10 3.13 -11.26
N ASP A 11 6.60 2.03 -10.69
CA ASP A 11 7.50 1.08 -11.38
C ASP A 11 6.80 0.25 -12.48
N LEU A 12 5.47 0.27 -12.47
CA LEU A 12 4.62 -0.42 -13.44
C LEU A 12 3.90 0.61 -14.29
N SER A 13 3.92 0.40 -15.60
CA SER A 13 3.06 1.12 -16.55
C SER A 13 1.60 0.66 -16.43
N ASP A 14 0.66 1.47 -16.93
CA ASP A 14 -0.76 1.14 -16.89
C ASP A 14 -1.07 -0.19 -17.60
N GLN A 15 -0.38 -0.45 -18.73
CA GLN A 15 -0.50 -1.71 -19.47
C GLN A 15 -0.04 -2.92 -18.67
N GLU A 16 1.02 -2.76 -17.86
CA GLU A 16 1.52 -3.83 -17.02
C GLU A 16 0.60 -4.11 -15.84
N ILE A 17 0.02 -3.06 -15.25
CA ILE A 17 -0.99 -3.20 -14.20
C ILE A 17 -2.25 -3.91 -14.73
N GLU A 18 -2.76 -3.52 -15.91
CA GLU A 18 -3.88 -4.23 -16.54
C GLU A 18 -3.51 -5.68 -16.89
N GLY A 19 -2.29 -5.91 -17.37
CA GLY A 19 -1.76 -7.25 -17.60
C GLY A 19 -1.74 -8.11 -16.33
N LEU A 20 -1.33 -7.54 -15.19
CA LEU A 20 -1.39 -8.19 -13.88
C LEU A 20 -2.83 -8.49 -13.46
N PHE A 21 -3.77 -7.59 -13.73
CA PHE A 21 -5.18 -7.80 -13.42
C PHE A 21 -5.81 -8.90 -14.27
N CYS A 22 -5.51 -8.93 -15.58
CA CYS A 22 -5.90 -10.04 -16.46
C CYS A 22 -5.28 -11.37 -16.00
N LEU A 23 -4.01 -11.36 -15.57
CA LEU A 23 -3.36 -12.54 -15.01
C LEU A 23 -4.07 -13.01 -13.74
N ALA A 24 -4.41 -12.08 -12.84
CA ALA A 24 -5.15 -12.39 -11.62
C ALA A 24 -6.52 -13.03 -11.92
N ASP A 25 -7.27 -12.49 -12.89
CA ASP A 25 -8.54 -13.08 -13.34
C ASP A 25 -8.34 -14.51 -13.86
N SER A 26 -7.30 -14.72 -14.67
CA SER A 26 -6.97 -16.04 -15.21
C SER A 26 -6.60 -17.03 -14.10
N MET A 27 -5.88 -16.59 -13.07
CA MET A 27 -5.50 -17.43 -11.93
C MET A 27 -6.70 -17.77 -11.04
N LEU A 28 -7.67 -16.87 -10.91
CA LEU A 28 -8.90 -17.12 -10.14
C LEU A 28 -9.85 -18.10 -10.85
N ALA A 29 -9.88 -18.09 -12.18
CA ALA A 29 -10.73 -18.97 -12.98
C ALA A 29 -10.19 -20.41 -13.08
N LYS A 30 -8.90 -20.61 -12.82
CA LYS A 30 -8.24 -21.92 -12.94
C LYS A 30 -8.43 -22.78 -11.70
N ASP A 31 -8.46 -24.09 -11.92
CA ASP A 31 -8.35 -25.04 -10.82
C ASP A 31 -6.94 -24.98 -10.20
N ARG A 32 -6.88 -25.11 -8.88
CA ARG A 32 -5.65 -25.13 -8.09
C ARG A 32 -4.78 -26.34 -8.38
N THR A 33 -5.31 -27.33 -9.11
CA THR A 33 -4.58 -28.52 -9.57
C THR A 33 -3.92 -28.33 -10.94
N SER A 34 -4.17 -27.21 -11.62
CA SER A 34 -3.62 -26.94 -12.95
C SER A 34 -2.09 -26.82 -12.92
N PRO A 35 -1.37 -27.20 -14.00
CA PRO A 35 0.09 -27.02 -14.11
C PRO A 35 0.53 -25.57 -13.85
N GLU A 36 -0.30 -24.60 -14.20
CA GLU A 36 -0.06 -23.17 -13.98
C GLU A 36 -0.16 -22.76 -12.50
N ALA A 37 -0.70 -23.61 -11.64
CA ALA A 37 -0.62 -23.46 -10.19
C ALA A 37 0.77 -23.81 -9.63
N ASN A 38 1.71 -24.34 -10.43
CA ASN A 38 3.06 -24.71 -10.00
C ASN A 38 4.18 -23.92 -10.69
N ILE A 39 3.88 -22.73 -11.22
CA ILE A 39 4.85 -21.89 -11.97
C ILE A 39 6.08 -21.48 -11.15
N CYS A 40 5.99 -21.49 -9.82
CA CYS A 40 7.09 -21.19 -8.90
C CYS A 40 7.71 -22.45 -8.29
N SER A 41 7.49 -23.64 -8.85
CA SER A 41 8.12 -24.86 -8.37
C SER A 41 9.64 -24.74 -8.33
N GLY A 42 10.24 -25.13 -7.20
CA GLY A 42 11.68 -25.00 -6.95
C GLY A 42 12.17 -23.58 -6.67
N LYS A 43 11.29 -22.58 -6.63
CA LYS A 43 11.62 -21.20 -6.27
C LYS A 43 11.42 -20.94 -4.78
N ILE A 44 12.27 -20.11 -4.20
CA ILE A 44 12.23 -19.73 -2.79
C ILE A 44 11.97 -18.23 -2.67
N MET A 45 10.94 -17.85 -1.91
CA MET A 45 10.66 -16.46 -1.54
C MET A 45 11.07 -16.22 -0.09
N ALA A 46 11.88 -15.20 0.16
CA ALA A 46 12.18 -14.76 1.52
C ALA A 46 11.24 -13.61 1.93
N THR A 47 10.63 -13.71 3.11
CA THR A 47 9.83 -12.63 3.69
C THR A 47 10.59 -11.95 4.84
N LEU A 48 10.97 -10.69 4.66
CA LEU A 48 11.74 -9.90 5.62
C LEU A 48 10.87 -8.80 6.24
N PHE A 49 10.33 -9.06 7.44
CA PHE A 49 9.41 -8.14 8.11
C PHE A 49 10.10 -7.50 9.34
N TYR A 50 10.38 -6.20 9.24
CA TYR A 50 10.97 -5.39 10.31
C TYR A 50 9.91 -4.62 11.13
N GLU A 51 8.64 -4.74 10.75
CA GLU A 51 7.48 -4.31 11.53
C GLU A 51 6.38 -5.39 11.51
N PRO A 52 5.58 -5.54 12.59
CA PRO A 52 4.54 -6.56 12.66
C PRO A 52 3.45 -6.37 11.60
N SER A 53 3.22 -7.39 10.75
CA SER A 53 2.09 -7.42 9.82
C SER A 53 1.66 -8.85 9.47
N THR A 54 0.64 -9.35 10.16
CA THR A 54 0.14 -10.72 9.97
C THR A 54 -0.54 -10.90 8.61
N ARG A 55 -1.44 -9.99 8.22
CA ARG A 55 -2.23 -10.15 6.99
C ARG A 55 -1.36 -10.12 5.74
N THR A 56 -0.52 -9.10 5.60
CA THR A 56 0.35 -8.93 4.44
C THR A 56 1.36 -10.08 4.35
N ARG A 57 1.97 -10.48 5.47
CA ARG A 57 2.91 -11.60 5.46
C ARG A 57 2.23 -12.90 5.01
N LEU A 58 1.13 -13.28 5.67
CA LEU A 58 0.45 -14.54 5.35
C LEU A 58 -0.13 -14.54 3.92
N SER A 59 -0.55 -13.40 3.38
CA SER A 59 -1.02 -13.35 1.99
C SER A 59 0.09 -13.63 0.99
N PHE A 60 1.30 -13.08 1.18
CA PHE A 60 2.45 -13.40 0.32
C PHE A 60 2.86 -14.85 0.47
N GLU A 61 3.04 -15.33 1.70
CA GLU A 61 3.47 -16.72 1.95
C GLU A 61 2.48 -17.72 1.34
N SER A 62 1.18 -17.48 1.50
CA SER A 62 0.13 -18.30 0.88
C SER A 62 0.16 -18.22 -0.65
N ALA A 63 0.39 -17.03 -1.23
CA ALA A 63 0.49 -16.88 -2.68
C ALA A 63 1.66 -17.70 -3.24
N MET A 64 2.86 -17.62 -2.64
CA MET A 64 4.02 -18.40 -3.08
C MET A 64 3.79 -19.91 -2.97
N GLN A 65 3.23 -20.37 -1.85
CA GLN A 65 2.90 -21.79 -1.66
C GLN A 65 1.86 -22.28 -2.68
N ARG A 66 0.85 -21.46 -3.00
CA ARG A 66 -0.15 -21.78 -4.02
C ARG A 66 0.40 -21.80 -5.43
N LEU A 67 1.54 -21.15 -5.68
CA LEU A 67 2.28 -21.19 -6.94
C LEU A 67 3.30 -22.34 -6.98
N GLY A 68 3.30 -23.25 -5.99
CA GLY A 68 4.22 -24.38 -5.88
C GLY A 68 5.61 -24.03 -5.33
N GLY A 69 5.80 -22.79 -4.88
CA GLY A 69 7.05 -22.28 -4.33
C GLY A 69 7.23 -22.56 -2.84
N SER A 70 8.45 -22.31 -2.35
CA SER A 70 8.82 -22.38 -0.94
C SER A 70 9.04 -21.00 -0.33
N VAL A 71 8.95 -20.91 0.99
CA VAL A 71 9.05 -19.65 1.73
C VAL A 71 10.07 -19.79 2.86
N ILE A 72 10.99 -18.83 2.96
CA ILE A 72 11.82 -18.61 4.15
C ILE A 72 11.28 -17.36 4.85
N SER A 73 10.77 -17.51 6.07
CA SER A 73 10.09 -16.43 6.77
C SER A 73 10.92 -15.88 7.93
N CYS A 74 11.13 -14.56 7.93
CA CYS A 74 11.75 -13.82 9.01
C CYS A 74 10.75 -12.78 9.54
N PRO A 75 9.84 -13.18 10.45
CA PRO A 75 8.72 -12.35 10.90
C PRO A 75 9.13 -11.23 11.87
N ASP A 76 10.32 -11.31 12.47
CA ASP A 76 10.86 -10.30 13.37
C ASP A 76 12.36 -10.08 13.11
N MET A 77 12.65 -9.31 12.07
CA MET A 77 14.02 -8.94 11.72
C MET A 77 14.65 -7.97 12.73
N LYS A 78 13.84 -7.23 13.50
CA LYS A 78 14.32 -6.30 14.52
C LYS A 78 15.02 -7.03 15.66
N SER A 79 14.44 -8.12 16.15
CA SER A 79 15.04 -8.88 17.25
C SER A 79 16.22 -9.76 16.84
N SER A 80 16.34 -10.10 15.56
CA SER A 80 17.32 -11.09 15.06
C SER A 80 18.55 -10.49 14.37
N SER A 81 18.38 -9.55 13.44
CA SER A 81 19.46 -9.00 12.60
C SER A 81 19.84 -7.57 13.03
N THR A 82 18.86 -6.71 13.30
CA THR A 82 19.13 -5.33 13.76
C THR A 82 19.78 -5.29 15.15
N ALA A 83 19.48 -6.29 16.00
CA ALA A 83 20.10 -6.44 17.33
C ALA A 83 21.61 -6.76 17.27
N LYS A 84 22.11 -7.26 16.13
CA LYS A 84 23.53 -7.63 15.92
C LYS A 84 24.33 -6.58 15.14
N GLY A 85 23.70 -5.47 14.74
CA GLY A 85 24.37 -4.39 14.02
C GLY A 85 24.64 -4.67 12.54
N GLU A 86 23.97 -5.66 11.94
CA GLU A 86 24.08 -5.94 10.50
C GLU A 86 23.53 -4.77 9.67
N THR A 87 24.22 -4.43 8.58
CA THR A 87 23.77 -3.37 7.67
C THR A 87 22.66 -3.88 6.75
N ILE A 88 21.77 -2.97 6.31
CA ILE A 88 20.74 -3.29 5.31
C ILE A 88 21.34 -3.91 4.04
N ALA A 89 22.51 -3.43 3.62
CA ALA A 89 23.22 -3.92 2.44
C ALA A 89 23.71 -5.37 2.63
N ASP A 90 24.28 -5.69 3.80
CA ASP A 90 24.78 -7.02 4.08
C ASP A 90 23.64 -8.04 4.20
N THR A 91 22.57 -7.68 4.91
CA THR A 91 21.37 -8.52 4.98
C THR A 91 20.80 -8.76 3.58
N ALA A 92 20.68 -7.73 2.74
CA ALA A 92 20.15 -7.86 1.38
C ALA A 92 20.98 -8.85 0.54
N ARG A 93 22.32 -8.72 0.55
CA ARG A 93 23.23 -9.62 -0.19
C ARG A 93 23.17 -11.05 0.33
N VAL A 94 23.23 -11.24 1.65
CA VAL A 94 23.22 -12.57 2.26
C VAL A 94 21.91 -13.29 1.94
N VAL A 95 20.76 -12.64 2.16
CA VAL A 95 19.46 -13.27 1.91
C VAL A 95 19.22 -13.50 0.41
N SER A 96 19.75 -12.64 -0.47
CA SER A 96 19.70 -12.86 -1.92
C SER A 96 20.38 -14.16 -2.37
N ASN A 97 21.34 -14.69 -1.60
CA ASN A 97 21.96 -15.99 -1.90
C ASN A 97 21.09 -17.20 -1.50
N TYR A 98 20.03 -16.98 -0.71
CA TYR A 98 19.17 -18.05 -0.21
C TYR A 98 17.78 -18.09 -0.86
N ALA A 99 17.40 -17.04 -1.59
CA ALA A 99 16.07 -16.89 -2.15
C ALA A 99 16.11 -16.34 -3.58
N ASP A 100 15.09 -16.65 -4.38
CA ASP A 100 14.90 -16.16 -5.74
C ASP A 100 14.17 -14.81 -5.78
N VAL A 101 13.51 -14.40 -4.70
CA VAL A 101 12.77 -13.14 -4.57
C VAL A 101 12.65 -12.74 -3.10
N LEU A 102 12.78 -11.45 -2.81
CA LEU A 102 12.60 -10.89 -1.48
C LEU A 102 11.29 -10.11 -1.40
N VAL A 103 10.49 -10.38 -0.37
CA VAL A 103 9.34 -9.55 0.01
C VAL A 103 9.69 -8.84 1.31
N VAL A 104 9.74 -7.52 1.26
CA VAL A 104 10.27 -6.73 2.36
C VAL A 104 9.21 -5.78 2.89
N ARG A 105 9.07 -5.76 4.22
CA ARG A 105 8.31 -4.75 4.93
C ARG A 105 9.18 -4.07 5.97
N HIS A 106 9.31 -2.76 5.88
CA HIS A 106 10.20 -1.98 6.73
C HIS A 106 9.49 -0.78 7.37
N TYR A 107 9.98 -0.32 8.52
CA TYR A 107 9.40 0.83 9.25
C TYR A 107 9.99 2.18 8.83
N TRP A 108 11.11 2.19 8.11
CA TRP A 108 11.74 3.37 7.54
C TRP A 108 11.32 3.59 6.08
N ASP A 109 11.05 4.85 5.74
CA ASP A 109 10.80 5.31 4.38
C ASP A 109 12.03 5.07 3.49
N GLY A 110 11.83 4.53 2.29
CA GLY A 110 12.89 4.30 1.30
C GLY A 110 13.78 3.08 1.62
N ALA A 111 13.51 2.36 2.70
CA ALA A 111 14.33 1.21 3.09
C ALA A 111 14.24 0.06 2.08
N VAL A 112 13.05 -0.16 1.51
CA VAL A 112 12.87 -1.24 0.53
C VAL A 112 13.58 -0.90 -0.78
N GLN A 113 13.58 0.37 -1.19
CA GLN A 113 14.39 0.84 -2.32
C GLN A 113 15.89 0.63 -2.05
N ALA A 114 16.37 0.98 -0.86
CA ALA A 114 17.76 0.74 -0.48
C ALA A 114 18.11 -0.75 -0.47
N ILE A 115 17.22 -1.63 0.00
CA ILE A 115 17.42 -3.09 -0.08
C ILE A 115 17.48 -3.55 -1.54
N ALA A 116 16.60 -3.03 -2.38
CA ALA A 116 16.60 -3.31 -3.81
C ALA A 116 17.92 -2.92 -4.48
N GLU A 117 18.58 -1.83 -4.08
CA GLU A 117 19.89 -1.45 -4.64
C GLU A 117 21.01 -2.47 -4.36
N TYR A 118 20.95 -3.19 -3.23
CA TYR A 118 21.99 -4.13 -2.80
C TYR A 118 21.63 -5.61 -3.01
N ALA A 119 20.37 -5.93 -3.27
CA ALA A 119 19.93 -7.30 -3.51
C ALA A 119 20.34 -7.78 -4.91
N ASP A 120 20.65 -9.07 -5.05
CA ASP A 120 20.96 -9.69 -6.34
C ASP A 120 19.71 -10.29 -7.01
N VAL A 121 18.61 -10.37 -6.27
CA VAL A 121 17.32 -10.92 -6.71
C VAL A 121 16.20 -9.87 -6.61
N PRO A 122 15.07 -10.03 -7.34
CA PRO A 122 13.95 -9.10 -7.28
C PRO A 122 13.45 -8.82 -5.86
N VAL A 123 13.13 -7.56 -5.59
CA VAL A 123 12.57 -7.09 -4.31
C VAL A 123 11.15 -6.55 -4.51
N VAL A 124 10.23 -7.00 -3.67
CA VAL A 124 8.82 -6.58 -3.64
C VAL A 124 8.54 -5.81 -2.35
N ASN A 125 7.98 -4.60 -2.47
CA ASN A 125 7.60 -3.77 -1.35
C ASN A 125 6.22 -4.17 -0.77
N ALA A 126 6.26 -4.71 0.45
CA ALA A 126 5.10 -5.05 1.27
C ALA A 126 4.74 -3.95 2.29
N GLY A 127 5.33 -2.76 2.13
CA GLY A 127 5.16 -1.55 2.91
C GLY A 127 6.50 -1.04 3.47
N ASP A 128 6.85 0.23 3.21
CA ASP A 128 8.06 0.87 3.77
C ASP A 128 7.75 2.21 4.45
N GLY A 129 7.78 2.20 5.78
CA GLY A 129 7.42 3.38 6.58
C GLY A 129 6.11 3.98 6.09
N SER A 130 6.00 5.30 6.12
CA SER A 130 4.85 6.02 5.58
C SER A 130 4.93 6.21 4.07
N HIS A 131 5.96 5.72 3.38
CA HIS A 131 6.29 6.00 1.98
C HIS A 131 5.40 5.27 0.98
N GLU A 132 5.53 3.95 0.81
CA GLU A 132 4.85 3.22 -0.26
C GLU A 132 4.22 1.92 0.27
N HIS A 133 3.11 1.51 -0.35
CA HIS A 133 2.55 0.16 -0.18
C HIS A 133 1.91 -0.30 -1.50
N PRO A 134 2.72 -0.52 -2.54
CA PRO A 134 2.22 -0.59 -3.91
C PRO A 134 1.37 -1.85 -4.16
N THR A 135 1.66 -2.93 -3.43
CA THR A 135 0.86 -4.18 -3.48
C THR A 135 -0.52 -4.05 -2.84
N GLN A 136 -0.72 -3.16 -1.87
CA GLN A 136 -2.06 -2.84 -1.35
C GLN A 136 -2.82 -2.00 -2.38
N THR A 137 -2.18 -1.01 -2.99
CA THR A 137 -2.78 -0.21 -4.07
C THR A 137 -3.23 -1.08 -5.24
N LEU A 138 -2.42 -2.06 -5.68
CA LEU A 138 -2.84 -3.02 -6.72
C LEU A 138 -4.07 -3.83 -6.30
N CYS A 139 -4.13 -4.28 -5.04
CA CYS A 139 -5.28 -5.01 -4.52
C CYS A 139 -6.56 -4.16 -4.54
N ASP A 140 -6.46 -2.89 -4.11
CA ASP A 140 -7.58 -1.96 -4.04
C ASP A 140 -8.12 -1.64 -5.45
N LEU A 141 -7.22 -1.35 -6.41
CA LEU A 141 -7.58 -1.13 -7.81
C LEU A 141 -8.20 -2.37 -8.46
N TYR A 142 -7.63 -3.55 -8.21
CA TYR A 142 -8.16 -4.80 -8.73
C TYR A 142 -9.59 -5.07 -8.23
N THR A 143 -9.83 -4.85 -6.93
CA THR A 143 -11.18 -4.98 -6.36
C THR A 143 -12.15 -4.00 -7.00
N LEU A 144 -11.79 -2.72 -7.11
CA LEU A 144 -12.64 -1.72 -7.77
C LEU A 144 -12.97 -2.11 -9.21
N ARG A 145 -11.96 -2.49 -10.00
CA ARG A 145 -12.13 -2.97 -11.39
C ARG A 145 -13.08 -4.15 -11.47
N LYS A 146 -12.95 -5.12 -10.55
CA LYS A 146 -13.76 -6.35 -10.56
C LYS A 146 -15.22 -6.09 -10.17
N GLU A 147 -15.44 -5.30 -9.13
CA GLU A 147 -16.79 -5.01 -8.62
C GLU A 147 -17.55 -4.00 -9.51
N LYS A 148 -16.83 -3.10 -10.19
CA LYS A 148 -17.42 -2.04 -11.02
C LYS A 148 -17.29 -2.21 -12.53
N GLY A 149 -16.55 -3.22 -12.97
CA GLY A 149 -16.32 -3.51 -14.39
C GLY A 149 -15.28 -2.60 -15.08
N GLY A 150 -14.64 -1.68 -14.35
CA GLY A 150 -13.60 -0.79 -14.85
C GLY A 150 -13.21 0.26 -13.81
N LEU A 151 -12.16 1.04 -14.08
CA LEU A 151 -11.70 2.11 -13.20
C LEU A 151 -11.99 3.52 -13.75
N LYS A 152 -12.02 3.65 -15.08
CA LYS A 152 -12.24 4.91 -15.77
C LYS A 152 -13.65 5.45 -15.50
N GLY A 153 -13.74 6.70 -15.09
CA GLY A 153 -14.99 7.40 -14.80
C GLY A 153 -15.62 7.05 -13.45
N LEU A 154 -15.05 6.12 -12.68
CA LEU A 154 -15.52 5.83 -11.33
C LEU A 154 -15.29 7.01 -10.41
N THR A 155 -16.26 7.35 -9.58
CA THR A 155 -16.09 8.36 -8.56
C THR A 155 -15.67 7.72 -7.25
N VAL A 156 -14.42 7.95 -6.84
CA VAL A 156 -13.84 7.41 -5.61
C VAL A 156 -13.64 8.53 -4.60
N VAL A 157 -14.34 8.43 -3.48
CA VAL A 157 -14.24 9.40 -2.37
C VAL A 157 -13.22 8.88 -1.36
N ILE A 158 -12.20 9.70 -1.05
CA ILE A 158 -11.16 9.38 -0.08
C ILE A 158 -11.30 10.31 1.13
N CYS A 159 -11.51 9.73 2.30
CA CYS A 159 -11.88 10.42 3.52
C CYS A 159 -10.83 10.23 4.63
N GLY A 160 -10.52 11.29 5.39
CA GLY A 160 -9.76 11.20 6.65
C GLY A 160 -8.39 11.88 6.62
N ASP A 161 -7.34 11.22 7.11
CA ASP A 161 -5.97 11.75 7.10
C ASP A 161 -5.33 11.54 5.72
N LEU A 162 -5.42 12.56 4.87
CA LEU A 162 -4.83 12.58 3.53
C LEU A 162 -3.42 13.18 3.55
N LYS A 163 -3.04 13.87 4.62
CA LYS A 163 -1.76 14.56 4.72
C LYS A 163 -0.60 13.61 4.98
N HIS A 164 -0.76 12.66 5.89
CA HIS A 164 0.33 11.81 6.37
C HIS A 164 0.33 10.40 5.77
N GLY A 165 -0.78 9.98 5.15
CA GLY A 165 -0.87 8.68 4.51
C GLY A 165 -0.30 8.72 3.10
N ARG A 166 0.99 8.48 2.87
CA ARG A 166 1.49 8.44 1.48
C ARG A 166 1.03 7.23 0.69
N THR A 167 0.49 6.20 1.36
CA THR A 167 -0.33 5.17 0.71
C THR A 167 -1.60 5.75 0.09
N ILE A 168 -2.19 6.79 0.70
CA ILE A 168 -3.29 7.55 0.11
C ILE A 168 -2.79 8.34 -1.10
N HIS A 169 -1.60 8.95 -1.04
CA HIS A 169 -1.03 9.66 -2.19
C HIS A 169 -0.82 8.70 -3.37
N SER A 170 -0.24 7.54 -3.10
CA SER A 170 -0.03 6.48 -4.09
C SER A 170 -1.34 5.97 -4.70
N LEU A 171 -2.38 5.81 -3.88
CA LEU A 171 -3.72 5.44 -4.34
C LEU A 171 -4.35 6.54 -5.19
N VAL A 172 -4.22 7.82 -4.79
CA VAL A 172 -4.71 8.97 -5.55
C VAL A 172 -4.05 9.04 -6.92
N TYR A 173 -2.72 8.90 -6.99
CA TYR A 173 -1.99 8.85 -8.26
C TYR A 173 -2.47 7.70 -9.14
N ALA A 174 -2.63 6.50 -8.56
CA ALA A 174 -3.06 5.35 -9.34
C ALA A 174 -4.49 5.52 -9.87
N LEU A 175 -5.44 5.98 -9.04
CA LEU A 175 -6.80 6.27 -9.48
C LEU A 175 -6.85 7.34 -10.57
N ALA A 176 -6.04 8.40 -10.45
CA ALA A 176 -5.88 9.44 -11.46
C ALA A 176 -5.37 8.87 -12.80
N ARG A 177 -4.33 8.03 -12.77
CA ARG A 177 -3.77 7.33 -13.96
C ARG A 177 -4.83 6.52 -14.69
N PHE A 178 -5.69 5.82 -13.97
CA PHE A 178 -6.77 5.02 -14.55
C PHE A 178 -8.02 5.83 -14.93
N GLY A 179 -7.98 7.15 -14.79
CA GLY A 179 -9.06 8.04 -15.19
C GLY A 179 -10.29 7.99 -14.28
N ALA A 180 -10.12 7.61 -13.00
CA ALA A 180 -11.17 7.74 -12.00
C ALA A 180 -11.34 9.21 -11.57
N ASN A 181 -12.53 9.58 -11.11
CA ASN A 181 -12.85 10.86 -10.49
C ASN A 181 -12.56 10.76 -8.98
N VAL A 182 -11.43 11.29 -8.53
CA VAL A 182 -11.00 11.26 -7.14
C VAL A 182 -11.55 12.48 -6.41
N VAL A 183 -12.29 12.22 -5.34
CA VAL A 183 -12.91 13.24 -4.48
C VAL A 183 -12.30 13.13 -3.09
N THR A 184 -11.75 14.22 -2.55
CA THR A 184 -11.02 14.20 -1.27
C THR A 184 -11.78 14.90 -0.16
N LEU A 185 -12.17 14.15 0.88
CA LEU A 185 -12.80 14.68 2.10
C LEU A 185 -11.81 14.57 3.27
N ALA A 186 -10.91 15.55 3.35
CA ALA A 186 -9.93 15.62 4.43
C ALA A 186 -10.57 15.99 5.77
N ALA A 187 -10.02 15.47 6.87
CA ALA A 187 -10.24 16.08 8.18
C ALA A 187 -9.52 17.44 8.25
N ASN A 188 -10.02 18.38 9.05
CA ASN A 188 -9.46 19.73 9.16
C ASN A 188 -7.93 19.71 9.38
N GLY A 189 -7.17 20.34 8.46
CA GLY A 189 -5.72 20.43 8.54
C GLY A 189 -4.98 19.16 8.09
N MET A 190 -5.70 18.17 7.54
CA MET A 190 -5.20 16.90 7.02
C MET A 190 -5.43 16.76 5.51
N GLU A 191 -5.46 17.88 4.79
CA GLU A 191 -5.60 17.93 3.34
C GLU A 191 -4.40 17.29 2.63
N LEU A 192 -4.58 16.95 1.34
CA LEU A 192 -3.46 16.49 0.52
C LEU A 192 -2.35 17.56 0.52
N PRO A 193 -1.08 17.16 0.72
CA PRO A 193 0.02 18.10 0.65
C PRO A 193 0.12 18.73 -0.73
N GLN A 194 0.58 19.98 -0.77
CA GLN A 194 0.73 20.74 -2.01
C GLN A 194 1.56 20.00 -3.07
N TYR A 195 2.65 19.33 -2.67
CA TYR A 195 3.48 18.57 -3.61
C TYR A 195 2.73 17.43 -4.30
N VAL A 196 1.73 16.83 -3.65
CA VAL A 196 0.91 15.74 -4.23
C VAL A 196 -0.02 16.30 -5.30
N ILE A 197 -0.60 17.47 -5.03
CA ILE A 197 -1.47 18.17 -5.97
C ILE A 197 -0.66 18.61 -7.20
N GLU A 198 0.52 19.19 -6.99
CA GLU A 198 1.42 19.60 -8.08
C GLU A 198 1.89 18.40 -8.91
N GLU A 199 2.17 17.27 -8.28
CA GLU A 199 2.56 16.03 -8.97
C GLU A 199 1.38 15.45 -9.78
N LEU A 200 0.16 15.49 -9.27
CA LEU A 200 -1.07 15.14 -10.01
C LEU A 200 -1.24 15.97 -11.28
N GLU A 201 -1.08 17.28 -11.17
CA GLU A 201 -1.24 18.20 -12.29
C GLU A 201 -0.12 18.03 -13.32
N ARG A 202 1.12 17.92 -12.85
CA ARG A 202 2.32 17.86 -13.71
C ARG A 202 2.47 16.51 -14.41
N ASP A 203 2.42 15.42 -13.65
CA ASP A 203 2.85 14.09 -14.13
C ASP A 203 1.65 13.24 -14.58
N PHE A 204 0.47 13.49 -14.02
CA PHE A 204 -0.75 12.74 -14.33
C PHE A 204 -1.78 13.57 -15.11
N HIS A 205 -1.49 14.85 -15.39
CA HIS A 205 -2.39 15.80 -16.07
C HIS A 205 -3.80 15.80 -15.47
N TYR A 206 -3.86 15.63 -14.15
CA TYR A 206 -5.08 15.37 -13.41
C TYR A 206 -5.35 16.49 -12.42
N ASN A 207 -6.55 17.08 -12.51
CA ASN A 207 -7.02 18.05 -11.53
C ASN A 207 -8.02 17.35 -10.61
N LEU A 208 -7.80 17.45 -9.30
CA LEU A 208 -8.78 16.96 -8.33
C LEU A 208 -10.10 17.71 -8.53
N ALA A 209 -11.21 16.97 -8.53
CA ALA A 209 -12.52 17.57 -8.68
C ALA A 209 -12.77 18.52 -7.50
N PRO A 210 -13.03 19.83 -7.73
CA PRO A 210 -13.33 20.75 -6.65
C PRO A 210 -14.62 20.30 -5.97
N ILE A 211 -14.59 20.12 -4.65
CA ILE A 211 -15.80 19.90 -3.87
C ILE A 211 -16.36 21.29 -3.55
N PRO A 212 -17.56 21.65 -4.05
CA PRO A 212 -18.21 22.87 -3.61
C PRO A 212 -18.41 22.76 -2.10
N SER A 213 -17.74 23.63 -1.35
CA SER A 213 -17.58 23.57 0.11
C SER A 213 -18.88 23.62 0.92
N GLY A 214 -20.05 23.66 0.26
CA GLY A 214 -21.37 23.68 0.88
C GLY A 214 -22.29 22.51 0.52
N ASP A 215 -21.89 21.58 -0.36
CA ASP A 215 -22.81 20.58 -0.88
C ASP A 215 -22.22 19.16 -0.87
N LEU A 216 -22.03 18.63 0.35
CA LEU A 216 -21.76 17.19 0.55
C LEU A 216 -22.83 16.33 -0.15
N HIS A 217 -24.06 16.84 -0.30
CA HIS A 217 -25.19 16.15 -0.93
C HIS A 217 -25.06 16.00 -2.47
N ALA A 218 -24.23 16.81 -3.13
CA ALA A 218 -23.90 16.59 -4.55
C ALA A 218 -22.95 15.39 -4.73
N VAL A 219 -21.92 15.26 -3.87
CA VAL A 219 -20.96 14.14 -3.85
C VAL A 219 -21.66 12.80 -3.56
N VAL A 220 -22.71 12.84 -2.74
CA VAL A 220 -23.56 11.74 -2.30
C VAL A 220 -24.24 10.96 -3.45
N THR A 221 -24.57 11.60 -4.57
CA THR A 221 -25.46 10.99 -5.59
C THR A 221 -24.75 10.18 -6.68
N GLY A 222 -23.43 10.26 -6.78
CA GLY A 222 -22.64 9.59 -7.82
C GLY A 222 -21.35 8.94 -7.34
N THR A 223 -21.28 8.52 -6.07
CA THR A 223 -20.08 7.87 -5.50
C THR A 223 -20.09 6.36 -5.74
N ASP A 224 -19.04 5.84 -6.38
CA ASP A 224 -18.87 4.41 -6.62
C ASP A 224 -18.22 3.68 -5.45
N ALA A 225 -17.23 4.32 -4.81
CA ALA A 225 -16.49 3.74 -3.70
C ALA A 225 -16.02 4.79 -2.69
N ILE A 226 -15.95 4.40 -1.42
CA ILE A 226 -15.41 5.22 -0.33
C ILE A 226 -14.19 4.56 0.29
N TYR A 227 -13.11 5.32 0.42
CA TYR A 227 -11.87 4.91 1.06
C TYR A 227 -11.62 5.72 2.33
N LEU A 228 -11.54 5.05 3.48
CA LEU A 228 -11.33 5.72 4.78
C LEU A 228 -9.93 5.48 5.35
N SER A 229 -9.28 6.58 5.68
CA SER A 229 -8.03 6.66 6.44
C SER A 229 -8.33 7.17 7.85
N PRO A 230 -8.52 6.29 8.86
CA PRO A 230 -8.97 6.69 10.18
C PRO A 230 -7.91 7.51 10.93
N SER A 231 -8.35 8.64 11.51
CA SER A 231 -7.49 9.52 12.31
C SER A 231 -7.23 8.99 13.71
N GLN A 232 -7.98 7.99 14.22
CA GLN A 232 -7.70 7.28 15.47
C GLN A 232 -7.81 5.74 15.37
N PRO A 233 -6.96 4.98 16.11
CA PRO A 233 -6.81 3.52 15.91
C PRO A 233 -7.91 2.71 16.58
N HIS A 234 -8.56 3.32 17.57
CA HIS A 234 -9.72 2.79 18.29
C HIS A 234 -11.02 3.08 17.54
N GLN A 235 -11.00 3.92 16.49
CA GLN A 235 -12.25 4.27 15.85
C GLN A 235 -12.89 3.06 15.19
N LEU A 236 -12.12 2.10 14.64
CA LEU A 236 -12.74 1.09 13.80
C LEU A 236 -11.99 -0.28 13.69
N ALA A 237 -10.99 -0.59 14.52
CA ALA A 237 -10.14 -1.79 14.33
C ALA A 237 -10.75 -3.16 14.71
N LEU A 238 -12.07 -3.24 14.96
CA LEU A 238 -12.78 -4.48 15.30
C LEU A 238 -14.15 -4.48 14.62
N PHE A 239 -14.24 -4.93 13.37
CA PHE A 239 -15.54 -5.21 12.73
C PHE A 239 -15.53 -6.55 12.03
N THR A 240 -15.72 -7.60 12.82
CA THR A 240 -16.43 -8.80 12.34
C THR A 240 -17.90 -8.78 12.77
N GLN A 241 -18.32 -7.83 13.62
CA GLN A 241 -19.72 -7.53 13.94
C GLN A 241 -19.88 -6.03 14.11
N VAL A 242 -20.78 -5.42 13.34
CA VAL A 242 -21.03 -3.97 13.35
C VAL A 242 -21.84 -3.63 14.60
N ASP A 243 -21.23 -2.93 15.56
CA ASP A 243 -21.94 -2.36 16.70
C ASP A 243 -22.68 -1.07 16.25
N ALA A 244 -23.91 -0.88 16.72
CA ALA A 244 -24.84 0.14 16.26
C ALA A 244 -24.31 1.57 16.46
N GLU A 245 -23.40 1.78 17.41
CA GLU A 245 -22.80 3.08 17.70
C GLU A 245 -21.71 3.48 16.68
N ALA A 246 -20.90 2.52 16.22
CA ALA A 246 -19.91 2.73 15.16
C ALA A 246 -20.60 2.92 13.81
N GLN A 247 -21.67 2.15 13.56
CA GLN A 247 -22.56 2.38 12.43
C GLN A 247 -23.15 3.79 12.50
N ASN A 248 -23.63 4.26 13.66
CA ASN A 248 -24.14 5.63 13.79
C ASN A 248 -23.08 6.74 13.56
N ARG A 249 -21.81 6.54 13.93
CA ARG A 249 -20.73 7.52 13.64
C ARG A 249 -20.35 7.55 12.17
N LEU A 250 -20.27 6.38 11.53
CA LEU A 250 -20.12 6.26 10.09
C LEU A 250 -21.33 6.87 9.40
N THR A 251 -22.55 6.43 9.72
CA THR A 251 -23.81 7.01 9.24
C THR A 251 -23.95 8.49 9.52
N LYS A 252 -23.18 9.13 10.43
CA LYS A 252 -23.09 10.59 10.58
C LYS A 252 -22.02 11.23 9.69
N MET A 253 -20.83 10.63 9.56
CA MET A 253 -19.74 11.12 8.69
C MET A 253 -20.04 10.93 7.19
N VAL A 254 -20.66 9.80 6.85
CA VAL A 254 -21.08 9.39 5.51
C VAL A 254 -22.61 9.52 5.37
N SER A 255 -23.27 10.25 6.28
CA SER A 255 -24.73 10.46 6.25
C SER A 255 -25.16 11.03 4.92
N GLY A 256 -26.03 10.30 4.23
CA GLY A 256 -26.51 10.66 2.91
C GLY A 256 -25.75 9.99 1.78
N ILE A 257 -24.46 9.64 1.92
CA ILE A 257 -23.64 9.15 0.79
C ILE A 257 -24.08 7.73 0.42
N ARG A 258 -24.59 7.56 -0.80
CA ARG A 258 -24.80 6.25 -1.39
C ARG A 258 -23.49 5.80 -2.03
N PHE A 259 -23.04 4.61 -1.68
CA PHE A 259 -21.81 4.01 -2.21
C PHE A 259 -22.02 2.52 -2.40
N ASP A 260 -21.33 1.95 -3.38
CA ASP A 260 -21.44 0.52 -3.68
C ASP A 260 -20.32 -0.30 -3.03
N ALA A 261 -19.17 0.32 -2.73
CA ALA A 261 -18.04 -0.32 -2.05
C ALA A 261 -17.45 0.56 -0.93
N PHE A 262 -17.07 -0.07 0.18
CA PHE A 262 -16.51 0.60 1.35
C PHE A 262 -15.18 -0.02 1.75
N TYR A 263 -14.11 0.78 1.71
CA TYR A 263 -12.76 0.38 2.04
C TYR A 263 -12.23 1.17 3.24
N MET A 264 -11.53 0.48 4.14
CA MET A 264 -10.98 1.09 5.34
C MET A 264 -9.58 0.57 5.64
N THR A 265 -8.65 1.51 5.86
CA THR A 265 -7.29 1.21 6.28
C THR A 265 -7.16 1.22 7.80
N ARG A 266 -6.16 0.51 8.34
CA ARG A 266 -5.84 0.57 9.78
C ARG A 266 -5.00 1.81 10.05
N LYS A 267 -5.30 2.55 11.14
CA LYS A 267 -4.39 3.58 11.63
C LYS A 267 -3.08 2.97 12.14
N GLN A 268 -1.97 3.50 11.66
CA GLN A 268 -0.63 3.01 11.96
C GLN A 268 -0.08 3.64 13.25
N LYS A 269 -0.53 3.13 14.41
CA LYS A 269 -0.15 3.57 15.77
C LYS A 269 1.36 3.60 15.99
N GLU A 270 2.02 2.58 15.47
CA GLU A 270 3.46 2.37 15.48
C GLU A 270 4.26 3.53 14.85
N ARG A 271 3.60 4.41 14.08
CA ARG A 271 4.20 5.57 13.40
C ARG A 271 3.99 6.90 14.13
N ILE A 272 3.32 6.87 15.30
CA ILE A 272 2.95 8.05 16.10
C ILE A 272 3.67 8.08 17.46
N LYS A 273 4.34 6.99 17.87
CA LYS A 273 5.10 6.97 19.13
C LYS A 273 6.36 7.84 19.04
N GLY A 274 6.17 9.11 19.36
CA GLY A 274 7.16 10.15 19.67
C GLY A 274 6.51 11.43 20.21
N GLY A 275 5.25 11.37 20.68
CA GLY A 275 4.46 12.55 21.02
C GLY A 275 4.16 12.67 22.52
N SER A 276 5.16 13.00 23.32
CA SER A 276 4.96 13.71 24.58
C SER A 276 6.15 14.62 24.85
N GLY A 277 6.00 15.90 24.49
CA GLY A 277 6.91 16.99 24.84
C GLY A 277 8.20 17.02 24.03
N GLU A 278 8.35 18.06 23.20
CA GLU A 278 9.61 18.52 22.59
C GLU A 278 10.45 17.44 21.90
N ASP A 279 10.22 17.20 20.60
CA ASP A 279 11.26 16.59 19.77
C ASP A 279 11.34 17.26 18.39
N ASN A 280 12.38 18.08 18.23
CA ASN A 280 12.91 18.51 16.94
C ASN A 280 13.64 17.31 16.32
N GLY A 281 13.00 16.53 15.44
CA GLY A 281 13.74 15.46 14.76
C GLY A 281 12.96 14.64 13.75
N SER A 282 13.26 14.86 12.46
CA SER A 282 12.77 14.11 11.29
C SER A 282 12.66 12.59 11.51
N TYR A 283 11.54 11.99 11.07
CA TYR A 283 11.44 10.55 10.85
C TYR A 283 12.66 10.08 10.03
N PRO A 284 13.34 8.96 10.36
CA PRO A 284 14.48 8.51 9.59
C PRO A 284 14.04 8.18 8.17
N ARG A 285 14.50 8.98 7.20
CA ARG A 285 14.34 8.72 5.76
C ARG A 285 15.65 8.19 5.22
N ILE A 286 15.62 7.05 4.56
CA ILE A 286 16.78 6.59 3.81
C ILE A 286 16.80 7.33 2.49
N GLY A 287 17.81 8.18 2.29
CA GLY A 287 18.07 8.89 1.03
C GLY A 287 19.56 8.89 0.71
N GLU A 288 19.95 9.47 -0.42
CA GLU A 288 21.33 9.41 -0.94
C GLU A 288 22.41 9.80 0.09
N LYS A 289 22.13 10.78 0.95
CA LYS A 289 23.07 11.25 1.98
C LYS A 289 23.29 10.19 3.08
N PHE A 290 22.22 9.52 3.52
CA PHE A 290 22.28 8.44 4.52
C PHE A 290 23.05 7.22 4.00
N LEU A 291 22.92 6.91 2.70
CA LEU A 291 23.63 5.81 2.05
C LEU A 291 25.13 6.09 1.86
N LYS A 292 25.53 7.35 1.69
CA LYS A 292 26.94 7.76 1.53
C LYS A 292 27.72 7.77 2.85
N GLU A 293 27.07 8.09 3.97
CA GLU A 293 27.72 8.20 5.29
C GLU A 293 28.01 6.83 5.96
N ARG A 294 27.53 5.72 5.38
CA ARG A 294 27.67 4.36 5.94
C ARG A 294 28.33 3.34 4.99
N ARG A 295 29.00 3.83 3.94
CA ARG A 295 29.87 3.02 3.08
C ARG A 295 31.25 2.82 3.69
#